data_AF-A0A972GL22-F1
#
_entry.id   AF-A0A972GL22-F1
#
_cell.length_a   1.000
_cell.length_b   1.000
_cell.length_c   1.000
_cell.angle_alpha   90.00
_cell.angle_beta   90.00
_cell.angle_gamma   90.00
#
_symmetry.space_group_name_H-M   'P 1'
#
loop_
_entity.id
_entity.type
_entity.pdbx_description
1 polymer ?
#
loop_
_entity_poly.entity_id
_entity_poly.type
_entity_poly.pdbx_seq_one_letter_code
_entity_poly.pdbx_strand_id
1 'polypeptide(L)'
;MQRLVLRIIVGIIVALSVTTSTHAGGWAVVTLDELPREVRAGETLVLGFMVRQHGVTPIGSSDSDSIKPYLIITPQHSTSTKAETIRIDARHEGAVGHFVADVMFPSAGVWEWEIVPAPFSGTVLDPLTVLPPDAASVEATSNGAFTMASLSTPRLLRWVGGLLVFVAIVLMVLQRLPTRRQRVLQTKP
;
A
#
# COMPACT_ATOMS: atom_id res chain seq x y z
N MET A 1 40.12 -32.47 32.95
CA MET A 1 40.27 -32.07 31.53
C MET A 1 38.93 -31.92 30.79
N GLN A 2 37.98 -32.86 30.89
CA GLN A 2 36.66 -32.77 30.20
C GLN A 2 35.87 -31.47 30.43
N ARG A 3 35.85 -30.95 31.67
CA ARG A 3 35.13 -29.69 32.00
C ARG A 3 35.72 -28.45 31.32
N LEU A 4 37.02 -28.47 31.03
CA LEU A 4 37.70 -27.38 30.32
C LEU A 4 37.39 -27.43 28.83
N VAL A 5 37.44 -28.63 28.24
CA VAL A 5 37.10 -28.87 26.83
C VAL A 5 35.66 -28.47 26.53
N LEU A 6 34.71 -28.82 27.41
CA LEU A 6 33.30 -28.46 27.24
C LEU A 6 33.10 -26.93 27.25
N ARG A 7 33.78 -26.20 28.15
CA ARG A 7 33.70 -24.74 28.22
C ARG A 7 34.28 -24.07 26.97
N ILE A 8 35.36 -24.61 26.43
CA ILE A 8 35.97 -24.12 25.19
C ILE A 8 35.00 -24.34 24.01
N ILE A 9 34.40 -25.52 23.90
CA ILE A 9 33.44 -25.83 22.82
C ILE A 9 32.21 -24.91 22.91
N VAL A 10 31.63 -24.74 24.10
CA VAL A 10 30.48 -23.84 24.30
C VAL A 10 30.87 -22.39 24.01
N GLY A 11 32.05 -21.96 24.43
CA GLY A 11 32.56 -20.62 24.13
C GLY A 11 32.73 -20.37 22.63
N ILE A 12 33.23 -21.37 21.89
CA ILE A 12 33.37 -21.31 20.43
C ILE A 12 31.98 -21.25 19.77
N ILE A 13 31.02 -22.09 20.17
CA ILE A 13 29.66 -22.08 19.60
C ILE A 13 28.96 -20.73 19.82
N VAL A 14 29.09 -20.14 21.02
CA VAL A 14 28.53 -18.82 21.32
C VAL A 14 29.21 -17.72 20.51
N ALA A 15 30.54 -17.79 20.35
CA ALA A 15 31.29 -16.82 19.54
C ALA A 15 30.93 -16.90 18.04
N LEU A 16 30.69 -18.10 17.50
CA LEU A 16 30.27 -18.29 16.11
C LEU A 16 28.81 -17.88 15.84
N SER A 17 27.99 -17.72 16.88
CA SER A 17 26.59 -17.31 16.73
C SER A 17 26.41 -15.80 16.50
N VAL A 18 27.48 -15.01 16.63
CA VAL A 18 27.48 -13.56 16.38
C VAL A 18 27.94 -13.29 14.95
N THR A 19 27.26 -13.87 13.96
CA THR A 19 27.38 -13.38 12.58
C THR A 19 26.47 -12.17 12.43
N THR A 20 27.03 -10.97 12.56
CA THR A 20 26.35 -9.78 12.04
C THR A 20 26.36 -9.90 10.52
N SER A 21 25.18 -10.01 9.90
CA SER A 21 25.04 -9.88 8.46
C SER A 21 25.48 -8.48 8.07
N THR A 22 26.76 -8.32 7.72
CA THR A 22 27.24 -7.13 7.04
C THR A 22 26.73 -7.24 5.61
N HIS A 23 25.60 -6.58 5.33
CA HIS A 23 25.01 -6.50 3.99
C HIS A 23 25.98 -5.75 3.06
N ALA A 24 26.95 -6.45 2.49
CA ALA A 24 27.87 -5.95 1.48
C ALA A 24 27.21 -5.93 0.08
N GLY A 25 26.05 -5.29 -0.04
CA GLY A 25 25.32 -5.13 -1.30
C GLY A 25 24.36 -3.93 -1.32
N GLY A 26 24.64 -2.91 -0.50
CA GLY A 26 23.61 -2.04 0.07
C GLY A 26 23.33 -0.69 -0.60
N TRP A 27 23.81 -0.41 -1.81
CA TRP A 27 23.60 0.90 -2.43
C TRP A 27 22.89 0.76 -3.78
N ALA A 28 21.59 1.06 -3.79
CA ALA A 28 20.88 1.43 -5.01
C ALA A 28 20.95 2.95 -5.17
N VAL A 29 21.26 3.41 -6.37
CA VAL A 29 21.29 4.82 -6.74
C VAL A 29 20.05 5.10 -7.58
N VAL A 30 19.28 6.10 -7.16
CA VAL A 30 18.16 6.63 -7.93
C VAL A 30 18.65 7.81 -8.76
N THR A 31 18.26 7.87 -10.02
CA THR A 31 18.53 9.00 -10.92
C THR A 31 17.24 9.39 -11.60
N LEU A 32 16.80 10.63 -11.40
CA LEU A 32 15.65 11.19 -12.11
C LEU A 32 15.98 11.34 -13.59
N ASP A 33 15.00 11.08 -14.46
CA ASP A 33 15.18 11.34 -15.89
C ASP A 33 15.26 12.84 -16.16
N GLU A 34 14.42 13.61 -15.45
CA GLU A 34 14.44 15.06 -15.44
C GLU A 34 14.04 15.60 -14.06
N LEU A 35 14.59 16.77 -13.70
CA LEU A 35 14.15 17.47 -12.50
C LEU A 35 12.75 18.05 -12.72
N PRO A 36 11.82 17.89 -11.75
CA PRO A 36 10.52 18.54 -11.82
C PRO A 36 10.69 20.05 -11.99
N ARG A 37 9.97 20.62 -12.95
CA ARG A 37 9.96 22.06 -13.20
C ARG A 37 8.89 22.72 -12.32
N GLU A 38 8.04 23.54 -12.92
CA GLU A 38 6.93 24.17 -12.23
C GLU A 38 5.90 23.11 -11.83
N VAL A 39 5.77 22.84 -10.54
CA VAL A 39 4.81 21.87 -9.98
C VAL A 39 3.70 22.65 -9.28
N ARG A 40 2.44 22.34 -9.62
CA ARG A 40 1.25 22.96 -9.02
C ARG A 40 0.47 21.97 -8.18
N ALA A 41 -0.15 22.47 -7.12
CA ALA A 41 -1.01 21.67 -6.28
C ALA A 41 -2.24 21.18 -7.05
N GLY A 42 -2.61 19.92 -6.86
CA GLY A 42 -3.74 19.26 -7.54
C GLY A 42 -3.44 18.79 -8.96
N GLU A 43 -2.26 19.07 -9.52
CA GLU A 43 -1.84 18.54 -10.81
C GLU A 43 -1.00 17.27 -10.65
N THR A 44 -1.19 16.32 -11.56
CA THR A 44 -0.39 15.09 -11.61
C THR A 44 0.94 15.36 -12.30
N LEU A 45 2.02 15.22 -11.55
CA LEU A 45 3.40 15.16 -12.04
C LEU A 45 3.76 13.71 -12.36
N VAL A 46 4.06 13.42 -13.63
CA VAL A 46 4.63 12.12 -14.02
C VAL A 46 6.13 12.17 -13.78
N LEU A 47 6.60 11.39 -12.82
CA LEU A 47 8.00 11.35 -12.42
C LEU A 47 8.66 10.05 -12.91
N GLY A 48 9.51 10.17 -13.91
CA GLY A 48 10.38 9.09 -14.39
C GLY A 48 11.72 9.06 -13.67
N PHE A 49 12.17 7.86 -13.33
CA PHE A 49 13.48 7.65 -12.73
C PHE A 49 14.01 6.26 -12.97
N MET A 50 15.32 6.15 -12.81
CA MET A 50 16.08 4.93 -13.00
C MET A 50 16.70 4.51 -11.65
N VAL A 51 16.76 3.21 -11.40
CA VAL A 51 17.41 2.60 -10.24
C VAL A 51 18.57 1.69 -10.66
N ARG A 52 19.79 2.01 -10.19
CA ARG A 52 21.03 1.26 -10.47
C ARG A 52 21.69 0.73 -9.20
N GLN A 53 22.05 -0.55 -9.18
CA GLN A 53 22.94 -1.10 -8.16
C GLN A 53 24.35 -0.52 -8.32
N HIS A 54 24.90 0.00 -7.23
CA HIS A 54 26.21 0.67 -7.19
C HIS A 54 26.34 1.78 -8.26
N GLY A 55 25.23 2.37 -8.71
CA GLY A 55 25.21 3.41 -9.75
C GLY A 55 25.45 2.94 -11.19
N VAL A 56 25.64 1.64 -11.44
CA VAL A 56 26.01 1.12 -12.78
C VAL A 56 24.98 0.16 -13.34
N THR A 57 24.63 -0.91 -12.62
CA THR A 57 23.78 -1.99 -13.14
C THR A 57 22.32 -1.68 -12.88
N PRO A 58 21.45 -1.53 -13.91
CA PRO A 58 20.03 -1.33 -13.68
C PRO A 58 19.41 -2.53 -12.95
N ILE A 59 18.54 -2.26 -11.98
CA ILE A 59 17.85 -3.30 -11.19
C ILE A 59 16.34 -3.14 -11.29
N GLY A 60 15.62 -4.21 -11.62
CA GLY A 60 14.19 -4.15 -11.86
C GLY A 60 13.52 -5.50 -11.90
N SER A 61 12.23 -5.50 -12.23
CA SER A 61 11.30 -6.60 -12.02
C SER A 61 11.48 -7.84 -12.91
N SER A 62 12.58 -7.95 -13.68
CA SER A 62 12.86 -9.11 -14.53
C SER A 62 13.84 -10.05 -13.85
N ASP A 63 13.32 -11.19 -13.40
CA ASP A 63 14.01 -12.47 -13.18
C ASP A 63 14.76 -12.78 -11.88
N SER A 64 15.15 -11.83 -11.02
CA SER A 64 15.61 -12.21 -9.66
C SER A 64 15.59 -11.13 -8.58
N ASP A 65 15.67 -9.85 -8.94
CA ASP A 65 15.67 -8.71 -8.01
C ASP A 65 14.45 -7.81 -8.23
N SER A 66 13.27 -8.34 -7.87
CA SER A 66 12.03 -7.57 -7.90
C SER A 66 12.03 -6.50 -6.81
N ILE A 67 12.50 -5.30 -7.15
CA ILE A 67 12.34 -4.11 -6.30
C ILE A 67 10.94 -3.49 -6.47
N LYS A 68 10.48 -2.81 -5.42
CA LYS A 68 9.21 -2.07 -5.43
C LYS A 68 9.46 -0.63 -4.99
N PRO A 69 9.92 0.24 -5.89
CA PRO A 69 10.18 1.61 -5.54
C PRO A 69 8.91 2.37 -5.21
N TYR A 70 9.05 3.36 -4.34
CA TYR A 70 7.96 4.27 -3.98
C TYR A 70 8.51 5.63 -3.60
N LEU A 71 7.69 6.66 -3.74
CA LEU A 71 7.94 7.99 -3.24
C LEU A 71 7.28 8.19 -1.88
N ILE A 72 7.95 8.98 -1.05
CA ILE A 72 7.39 9.60 0.14
C ILE A 72 7.42 11.11 -0.06
N ILE A 73 6.30 11.79 0.19
CA ILE A 73 6.24 13.26 0.25
C ILE A 73 5.72 13.69 1.63
N THR A 74 6.34 14.71 2.21
CA THR A 74 5.98 15.26 3.52
C THR A 74 5.96 16.79 3.46
N PRO A 75 4.90 17.46 3.92
CA PRO A 75 4.87 18.93 3.93
C PRO A 75 5.84 19.45 4.99
N GLN A 76 6.74 20.35 4.62
CA GLN A 76 7.77 20.87 5.53
C GLN A 76 7.17 21.70 6.67
N HIS A 77 6.07 22.41 6.40
CA HIS A 77 5.34 23.22 7.38
C HIS A 77 3.91 22.72 7.49
N SER A 78 3.74 21.59 8.18
CA SER A 78 2.41 21.12 8.61
C SER A 78 1.96 21.90 9.84
N THR A 79 0.84 22.61 9.73
CA THR A 79 0.14 23.19 10.89
C THR A 79 -0.63 22.14 11.70
N SER A 80 -0.78 20.92 11.16
CA SER A 80 -1.33 19.76 11.85
C SER A 80 -0.23 19.08 12.68
N THR A 81 -0.56 18.73 13.93
CA THR A 81 0.30 17.99 14.87
C THR A 81 0.76 16.63 14.32
N LYS A 82 0.16 16.16 13.23
CA LYS A 82 0.58 15.00 12.45
C LYS A 82 0.82 15.47 11.02
N ALA A 83 2.08 15.66 10.63
CA ALA A 83 2.43 15.87 9.23
C ALA A 83 1.92 14.66 8.44
N GLU A 84 1.06 14.90 7.45
CA GLU A 84 0.54 13.83 6.60
C GLU A 84 1.60 13.45 5.59
N THR A 85 2.33 12.38 5.90
CA THR A 85 3.24 11.75 4.96
C THR A 85 2.42 10.94 3.96
N ILE A 86 2.62 11.20 2.67
CA ILE A 86 1.93 10.51 1.59
C ILE A 86 2.92 9.59 0.89
N ARG A 87 2.51 8.35 0.67
CA ARG A 87 3.28 7.34 -0.07
C ARG A 87 2.66 7.14 -1.45
N ILE A 88 3.49 7.17 -2.49
CA ILE A 88 3.10 6.91 -3.87
C ILE A 88 3.93 5.73 -4.39
N ASP A 89 3.28 4.64 -4.78
CA ASP A 89 4.01 3.50 -5.36
C ASP A 89 4.40 3.80 -6.82
N ALA A 90 5.62 3.42 -7.21
CA ALA A 90 6.08 3.53 -8.58
C ALA A 90 5.82 2.23 -9.34
N ARG A 91 5.49 2.35 -10.63
CA ARG A 91 5.32 1.21 -11.54
C ARG A 91 6.57 1.05 -12.40
N HIS A 92 6.90 -0.19 -12.74
CA HIS A 92 7.92 -0.46 -13.74
C HIS A 92 7.40 -0.02 -15.12
N GLU A 93 8.22 0.71 -15.87
CA GLU A 93 7.86 1.17 -17.21
C GLU A 93 9.13 1.25 -18.06
N GLY A 94 9.10 0.82 -19.32
CA GLY A 94 10.26 0.91 -20.20
C GLY A 94 11.38 -0.10 -19.88
N ALA A 95 12.63 0.37 -19.88
CA ALA A 95 13.83 -0.46 -19.73
C ALA A 95 13.96 -1.01 -18.30
N VAL A 96 14.75 -2.08 -18.14
CA VAL A 96 15.04 -2.65 -16.81
C VAL A 96 15.58 -1.56 -15.89
N GLY A 97 14.97 -1.46 -14.71
CA GLY A 97 15.31 -0.50 -13.67
C GLY A 97 14.75 0.89 -13.87
N HIS A 98 13.95 1.13 -14.91
CA HIS A 98 13.19 2.36 -15.06
C HIS A 98 11.78 2.22 -14.46
N PHE A 99 11.37 3.26 -13.75
CA PHE A 99 10.12 3.33 -13.03
C PHE A 99 9.46 4.69 -13.21
N VAL A 100 8.14 4.71 -13.12
CA VAL A 100 7.33 5.94 -13.20
C VAL A 100 6.41 6.00 -12.00
N ALA A 101 6.28 7.18 -11.41
CA ALA A 101 5.31 7.48 -10.37
C ALA A 101 4.42 8.66 -10.80
N ASP A 102 3.11 8.52 -10.61
CA ASP A 102 2.16 9.61 -10.82
C ASP A 102 1.96 10.33 -9.48
N VAL A 103 2.66 11.45 -9.31
CA VAL A 103 2.74 12.18 -8.03
C VAL A 103 1.77 13.35 -8.09
N MET A 104 0.94 13.51 -7.06
CA MET A 104 0.07 14.68 -6.93
C MET A 104 0.28 15.31 -5.55
N PHE A 105 0.66 16.59 -5.55
CA PHE A 105 0.80 17.36 -4.32
C PHE A 105 -0.55 17.98 -3.95
N PRO A 106 -1.11 17.71 -2.77
CA PRO A 106 -2.47 18.15 -2.42
C PRO A 106 -2.56 19.67 -2.14
N SER A 107 -1.45 20.32 -1.79
CA SER A 107 -1.42 21.73 -1.44
C SER A 107 -0.11 22.40 -1.84
N ALA A 108 -0.19 23.73 -2.03
CA ALA A 108 0.97 24.57 -2.27
C ALA A 108 1.86 24.67 -1.03
N GLY A 109 3.16 24.89 -1.24
CA GLY A 109 4.15 25.02 -0.18
C GLY A 109 5.44 24.28 -0.49
N VAL A 110 6.30 24.16 0.52
CA VAL A 110 7.56 23.42 0.42
C VAL A 110 7.36 21.99 0.91
N TRP A 111 7.78 21.04 0.09
CA TRP A 111 7.65 19.62 0.34
C TRP A 111 9.02 18.95 0.39
N GLU A 112 9.23 18.16 1.44
CA GLU A 112 10.32 17.19 1.49
C GLU A 112 9.86 15.92 0.79
N TRP A 113 10.78 15.30 0.06
CA TRP A 113 10.46 14.11 -0.71
C TRP A 113 11.66 13.18 -0.84
N GLU A 114 11.34 11.90 -0.92
CA GLU A 114 12.31 10.80 -0.93
C GLU A 114 11.84 9.73 -1.92
N ILE A 115 12.79 9.15 -2.65
CA ILE A 115 12.54 7.95 -3.46
C ILE A 115 13.19 6.76 -2.77
N VAL A 116 12.39 5.75 -2.42
CA VAL A 116 12.84 4.54 -1.74
C VAL A 116 12.78 3.34 -2.68
N PRO A 117 13.91 2.87 -3.22
CA PRO A 117 13.97 1.66 -4.04
C PRO A 117 14.02 0.42 -3.14
N ALA A 118 12.92 0.08 -2.47
CA ALA A 118 12.91 -1.04 -1.53
C ALA A 118 13.34 -2.37 -2.20
N PRO A 119 14.23 -3.16 -1.54
CA PRO A 119 14.59 -3.10 -0.12
C PRO A 119 15.78 -2.20 0.24
N PHE A 120 16.32 -1.43 -0.71
CA PHE A 120 17.45 -0.54 -0.46
C PHE A 120 17.02 0.75 0.24
N SER A 121 17.99 1.46 0.82
CA SER A 121 17.78 2.78 1.43
C SER A 121 17.32 3.80 0.40
N GLY A 122 16.46 4.72 0.82
CA GLY A 122 15.98 5.80 -0.03
C GLY A 122 16.96 6.95 -0.18
N THR A 123 16.66 7.79 -1.16
CA THR A 123 17.40 9.01 -1.48
C THR A 123 16.48 10.20 -1.24
N VAL A 124 16.82 11.03 -0.25
CA VAL A 124 16.15 12.31 -0.01
C VAL A 124 16.62 13.30 -1.07
N LEU A 125 15.66 13.97 -1.70
CA LEU A 125 15.90 14.93 -2.77
C LEU A 125 15.76 16.36 -2.25
N ASP A 126 16.28 17.32 -3.01
CA ASP A 126 16.17 18.74 -2.67
C ASP A 126 14.70 19.14 -2.52
N PRO A 127 14.31 19.91 -1.47
CA PRO A 127 12.92 20.27 -1.24
C PRO A 127 12.27 20.92 -2.46
N LEU A 128 11.05 20.48 -2.75
CA LEU A 128 10.29 20.94 -3.91
C LEU A 128 9.33 22.06 -3.50
N THR A 129 9.34 23.16 -4.24
CA THR A 129 8.35 24.24 -4.09
C THR A 129 7.16 23.96 -4.99
N VAL A 130 6.00 23.74 -4.40
CA VAL A 130 4.72 23.52 -5.08
C VAL A 130 3.92 24.81 -5.09
N LEU A 131 3.51 25.25 -6.28
CA LEU A 131 2.73 26.45 -6.47
C LEU A 131 1.23 26.21 -6.21
N PRO A 132 0.46 27.28 -5.97
CA PRO A 132 -1.00 27.20 -5.95
C PRO A 132 -1.57 26.57 -7.23
N PRO A 133 -2.76 25.93 -7.13
CA PRO A 133 -3.48 25.45 -8.31
C PRO A 133 -3.67 26.59 -9.31
N ASP A 134 -3.63 26.27 -10.60
CA ASP A 134 -4.00 27.26 -11.62
C ASP A 134 -5.48 27.65 -11.44
N ALA A 135 -5.77 28.95 -11.48
CA ALA A 135 -7.13 29.46 -11.25
C ALA A 135 -8.12 28.91 -12.28
N ALA A 136 -7.65 28.62 -13.50
CA ALA A 136 -8.46 28.00 -14.56
C ALA A 136 -8.88 26.55 -14.25
N SER A 137 -8.07 25.81 -13.48
CA SER A 137 -8.33 24.40 -13.13
C SER A 137 -9.33 24.27 -11.97
N VAL A 138 -9.44 25.29 -11.12
CA VAL A 138 -10.41 25.34 -10.00
C VAL A 138 -11.84 25.59 -10.53
N GLU A 139 -11.99 26.40 -11.58
CA GLU A 139 -13.29 26.67 -12.20
C GLU A 139 -13.89 25.43 -12.91
N ALA A 140 -13.07 24.52 -13.43
CA ALA A 140 -13.54 23.26 -14.02
C ALA A 140 -14.19 22.32 -12.98
N THR A 141 -13.74 22.39 -11.73
CA THR A 141 -14.31 21.60 -10.62
C THR A 141 -15.57 22.26 -10.04
N SER A 142 -15.67 23.61 -10.03
CA SER A 142 -16.86 24.32 -9.56
C SER A 142 -18.00 24.41 -10.58
N ASN A 143 -17.66 24.41 -11.89
CA ASN A 143 -18.65 24.40 -12.97
C ASN A 143 -19.20 23.00 -13.28
N GLY A 144 -18.59 21.97 -12.69
CA GLY A 144 -19.25 20.69 -12.40
C GLY A 144 -20.28 20.82 -11.26
N ALA A 145 -21.05 21.91 -11.24
CA ALA A 145 -22.24 22.02 -10.43
C ALA A 145 -23.09 20.78 -10.74
N PHE A 146 -23.36 20.00 -9.70
CA PHE A 146 -24.27 18.85 -9.70
C PHE A 146 -25.50 19.15 -10.56
N THR A 147 -25.47 18.82 -11.85
CA THR A 147 -26.69 18.43 -12.53
C THR A 147 -27.16 17.23 -11.74
N MET A 148 -28.26 17.40 -11.00
CA MET A 148 -29.04 16.29 -10.48
C MET A 148 -29.39 15.41 -11.68
N ALA A 149 -28.47 14.49 -12.01
CA ALA A 149 -28.73 13.37 -12.87
C ALA A 149 -29.83 12.62 -12.13
N SER A 150 -31.05 12.80 -12.64
CA SER A 150 -32.23 12.04 -12.28
C SER A 150 -31.80 10.63 -11.93
N LEU A 151 -32.00 10.23 -10.66
CA LEU A 151 -31.82 8.86 -10.19
C LEU A 151 -32.86 7.98 -10.88
N SER A 152 -32.65 7.68 -12.17
CA SER A 152 -33.23 6.53 -12.85
C SER A 152 -32.59 5.30 -12.22
N THR A 153 -33.19 4.87 -11.11
CA THR A 153 -32.79 3.71 -10.31
C THR A 153 -32.71 2.46 -11.19
N PRO A 154 -31.51 1.95 -11.52
CA PRO A 154 -31.39 0.64 -12.14
C PRO A 154 -31.23 -0.38 -11.02
N ARG A 155 -32.32 -1.08 -10.72
CA ARG A 155 -32.38 -2.50 -10.34
C ARG A 155 -31.13 -3.09 -9.64
N LEU A 156 -30.84 -2.69 -8.40
CA LEU A 156 -29.93 -3.43 -7.52
C LEU A 156 -30.44 -3.52 -6.08
N LEU A 157 -31.73 -3.83 -5.92
CA LEU A 157 -32.28 -4.31 -4.65
C LEU A 157 -33.03 -5.63 -4.88
N ARG A 158 -32.30 -6.68 -5.26
CA ARG A 158 -32.84 -8.05 -5.38
C ARG A 158 -32.18 -9.10 -4.48
N TRP A 159 -31.37 -8.69 -3.50
CA TRP A 159 -30.79 -9.62 -2.53
C TRP A 159 -30.75 -9.05 -1.12
N VAL A 160 -31.91 -8.64 -0.59
CA VAL A 160 -32.12 -8.53 0.87
C VAL A 160 -33.45 -9.18 1.30
N GLY A 161 -34.44 -9.32 0.39
CA GLY A 161 -35.70 -10.02 0.68
C GLY A 161 -35.64 -11.56 0.70
N GLY A 162 -34.66 -12.18 0.06
CA GLY A 162 -34.57 -13.64 -0.06
C GLY A 162 -34.16 -14.36 1.23
N LEU A 163 -33.34 -13.72 2.07
CA LEU A 163 -32.80 -14.32 3.30
C LEU A 163 -33.87 -14.41 4.41
N LEU A 164 -34.79 -13.43 4.48
CA LEU A 164 -35.88 -13.41 5.46
C LEU A 164 -36.99 -14.43 5.16
N VAL A 165 -37.29 -14.68 3.89
CA VAL A 165 -38.28 -15.69 3.49
C VAL A 165 -37.76 -17.12 3.71
N PHE A 166 -36.47 -17.36 3.49
CA PHE A 166 -35.88 -18.69 3.73
C PHE A 166 -35.87 -19.06 5.23
N VAL A 167 -35.53 -18.10 6.11
CA VAL A 167 -35.59 -18.31 7.57
C VAL A 167 -37.01 -18.58 8.05
N ALA A 168 -38.02 -17.88 7.52
CA ALA A 168 -39.42 -18.12 7.87
C ALA A 168 -39.92 -19.51 7.42
N ILE A 169 -39.54 -19.96 6.22
CA ILE A 169 -39.93 -21.29 5.71
C ILE A 169 -39.26 -22.41 6.51
N VAL A 170 -37.97 -22.27 6.87
CA VAL A 170 -37.26 -23.27 7.69
C VAL A 170 -37.84 -23.35 9.10
N LEU A 171 -38.18 -22.22 9.73
CA LEU A 171 -38.84 -22.20 11.04
C LEU A 171 -40.25 -22.80 10.99
N MET A 172 -41.01 -22.57 9.90
CA MET A 172 -42.35 -23.11 9.73
C MET A 172 -42.34 -24.64 9.52
N VAL A 173 -41.32 -25.20 8.85
CA VAL A 173 -41.16 -26.65 8.69
C VAL A 173 -40.70 -27.31 10.00
N LEU A 174 -39.81 -26.66 10.76
CA LEU A 174 -39.37 -27.15 12.07
C LEU A 174 -40.48 -27.13 13.13
N GLN A 175 -41.42 -26.18 13.06
CA GLN A 175 -42.60 -26.12 13.94
C GLN A 175 -43.71 -27.11 13.57
N ARG A 176 -43.67 -27.70 12.35
CA ARG A 176 -44.63 -28.74 11.91
C ARG A 176 -44.16 -30.16 12.18
N LEU A 177 -42.99 -30.35 12.79
CA LEU A 177 -42.61 -31.67 13.28
C LEU A 177 -43.48 -32.01 14.49
N PRO A 178 -44.36 -33.02 14.42
CA PRO A 178 -45.18 -33.40 15.54
C PRO A 178 -44.27 -33.83 16.70
N THR A 179 -44.38 -33.13 17.82
CA THR A 179 -43.87 -33.55 19.12
C THR A 179 -44.54 -34.86 19.51
N ARG A 180 -44.05 -35.98 18.97
CA ARG A 180 -44.46 -37.32 19.37
C ARG A 180 -43.82 -37.67 20.71
N ARG A 181 -44.21 -36.94 21.76
CA ARG A 181 -43.96 -37.36 23.14
C ARG A 181 -45.16 -38.15 23.64
N GLN A 182 -44.90 -39.45 23.83
CA GLN A 182 -45.28 -40.24 25.01
C GLN A 182 -46.79 -40.46 25.24
N ARG A 183 -47.33 -41.68 25.36
CA ARG A 183 -47.09 -42.72 26.39
C ARG A 183 -48.16 -43.81 26.14
N VAL A 184 -47.88 -45.12 26.18
CA VAL A 184 -48.05 -46.05 27.33
C VAL A 184 -48.93 -47.23 26.91
N LEU A 185 -48.65 -48.38 27.55
CA LEU A 185 -49.46 -49.59 27.82
C LEU A 185 -48.62 -50.82 27.44
N GLN A 186 -47.86 -51.44 28.36
CA GLN A 186 -48.29 -52.46 29.33
C GLN A 186 -49.27 -53.53 28.79
N THR A 187 -48.97 -54.78 29.15
CA THR A 187 -49.76 -56.05 29.07
C THR A 187 -49.82 -56.75 27.70
N LYS A 188 -49.82 -58.09 27.53
CA LYS A 188 -49.46 -59.35 28.25
C LYS A 188 -49.65 -60.49 27.17
N PRO A 189 -49.63 -61.83 27.37
CA PRO A 189 -49.93 -62.66 28.55
C PRO A 189 -48.76 -63.22 29.36
#